data_AF-A0A0G1BUT6-F1
#
_entry.id   AF-A0A0G1BUT6-F1
#
_cell.length_a   1.000
_cell.length_b   1.000
_cell.length_c   1.000
_cell.angle_alpha   90.00
_cell.angle_beta   90.00
_cell.angle_gamma   90.00
#
_symmetry.space_group_name_H-M   'P 1'
#
loop_
_entity.id
_entity.type
_entity.pdbx_description
1 polymer ?
#
loop_
_entity_poly.entity_id
_entity_poly.type
_entity_poly.pdbx_seq_one_letter_code
_entity_poly.pdbx_strand_id
1 'polypeptide(L)' 'MRVLRYPKRMEEGVAEKTLAVMQSAGTKKHPYEVWLMYQAGKGVIKIISAWRYPGVTKPGGKVPIPADILLELGMKTDE' A
#
# COMPACT_ATOMS: atom_id res chain seq x y z
N MET A 1 15.63 8.79 4.06
CA MET A 1 14.75 7.77 3.42
C MET A 1 13.66 8.49 2.64
N ARG A 2 13.66 8.39 1.30
CA ARG A 2 12.81 9.22 0.42
C ARG A 2 11.34 8.80 0.41
N VAL A 3 11.05 7.49 0.53
CA VAL A 3 9.67 6.95 0.58
C VAL A 3 8.87 7.46 1.77
N LEU A 4 9.50 7.72 2.93
CA LEU A 4 8.82 8.24 4.10
C LEU A 4 8.63 9.77 4.05
N ARG A 5 9.67 10.51 3.63
CA ARG A 5 9.67 11.99 3.70
C ARG A 5 9.06 12.67 2.48
N TYR A 6 9.16 12.03 1.31
CA TYR A 6 8.68 12.58 0.04
C TYR A 6 8.21 11.44 -0.87
N PRO A 7 7.11 10.77 -0.51
CA PRO A 7 6.54 9.71 -1.34
C PRO A 7 6.00 10.26 -2.66
N LYS A 8 6.02 9.44 -3.70
CA LYS A 8 5.35 9.76 -4.97
C LYS A 8 3.85 9.48 -4.92
N ARG A 9 3.44 8.55 -4.06
CA ARG A 9 2.04 8.16 -3.90
C ARG A 9 1.74 7.88 -2.44
N MET A 10 0.55 8.28 -2.01
CA MET A 10 0.03 8.07 -0.67
C MET A 10 -1.40 7.57 -0.80
N GLU A 11 -1.71 6.47 -0.11
CA GLU A 11 -2.98 5.77 -0.13
C GLU A 11 -3.37 5.40 1.31
N GLU A 12 -4.65 5.10 1.51
CA GLU A 12 -5.11 4.48 2.75
C GLU A 12 -4.46 3.10 2.88
N GLY A 13 -3.93 2.78 4.06
CA GLY A 13 -3.34 1.47 4.29
C GLY A 13 -4.42 0.41 4.46
N VAL A 14 -4.02 -0.86 4.30
CA VAL A 14 -4.94 -2.01 4.40
C VAL A 14 -5.54 -2.13 5.80
N ALA A 15 -4.79 -1.74 6.83
CA ALA A 15 -5.26 -1.71 8.21
C ALA A 15 -5.83 -0.33 8.56
N GLU A 16 -6.83 -0.30 9.44
CA GLU A 16 -7.44 0.94 9.91
C GLU A 16 -6.40 1.93 10.49
N LYS A 17 -6.63 3.23 10.22
CA LYS A 17 -5.80 4.34 10.73
C LYS A 17 -4.33 4.25 10.29
N THR A 18 -4.04 3.52 9.22
CA THR A 18 -2.70 3.44 8.63
C THR A 18 -2.65 4.16 7.29
N LEU A 19 -1.46 4.64 6.92
CA LEU A 19 -1.18 5.21 5.61
C LEU A 19 -0.17 4.33 4.90
N ALA A 20 -0.43 4.02 3.63
CA ALA A 20 0.52 3.36 2.74
C ALA A 20 1.15 4.40 1.81
N VAL A 21 2.48 4.44 1.77
CA VAL A 21 3.24 5.36 0.91
C VAL A 21 4.18 4.61 0.00
N MET A 22 4.38 5.13 -1.21
CA MET A 22 5.15 4.48 -2.26
C MET A 22 6.18 5.42 -2.88
N GLN A 23 7.32 4.84 -3.25
CA GLN A 23 8.35 5.48 -4.07
C GLN A 23 8.80 4.54 -5.19
N SER A 24 8.81 5.03 -6.43
CA SER A 24 9.41 4.29 -7.56
C SER A 24 10.93 4.29 -7.44
N ALA A 25 11.54 3.14 -7.69
CA ALA A 25 12.97 2.92 -7.64
C ALA A 25 13.40 1.95 -8.76
N GLY A 26 14.70 1.67 -8.82
CA GLY A 26 15.29 0.83 -9.86
C GLY A 26 15.64 1.61 -11.13
N THR A 27 15.87 0.87 -12.21
CA THR A 27 16.26 1.41 -13.53
C THR A 27 15.09 1.32 -14.50
N LYS A 28 15.21 1.97 -15.68
CA LYS A 28 14.19 1.83 -16.75
C LYS A 28 13.94 0.36 -17.15
N LYS A 29 14.98 -0.49 -17.13
CA LYS A 29 14.87 -1.91 -17.49
C LYS A 29 14.30 -2.77 -16.35
N HIS A 30 14.54 -2.38 -15.10
CA HIS A 30 14.09 -3.11 -13.92
C HIS A 30 13.47 -2.15 -12.90
N PRO A 31 12.27 -1.61 -13.20
CA PRO A 31 11.57 -0.74 -12.26
C PRO A 31 10.97 -1.56 -11.13
N TYR A 32 10.94 -1.00 -9.94
CA TYR A 32 10.20 -1.54 -8.81
C TYR A 32 9.69 -0.42 -7.91
N GLU A 33 8.73 -0.76 -7.07
CA GLU A 33 8.20 0.16 -6.07
C GLU A 33 8.61 -0.27 -4.67
N VAL A 34 9.00 0.70 -3.86
CA VAL A 34 9.18 0.51 -2.42
C VAL A 34 7.96 1.08 -1.74
N TRP A 35 7.31 0.24 -0.93
CA TRP A 35 6.11 0.55 -0.20
C TRP A 35 6.38 0.52 1.29
N LEU A 36 5.66 1.37 2.02
CA LEU A 36 5.78 1.49 3.46
C LEU A 36 4.41 1.82 4.04
N MET A 37 3.97 1.03 5.01
CA MET A 37 2.75 1.30 5.77
C MET A 37 3.11 1.76 7.17
N TYR A 38 2.52 2.86 7.62
CA TYR A 38 2.81 3.41 8.93
C TYR A 38 1.57 4.05 9.57
N GLN A 39 1.65 4.25 10.89
CA GLN A 39 0.75 5.11 11.66
C GLN A 39 1.47 6.39 12.05
N ALA A 40 0.83 7.53 11.79
CA ALA A 40 1.29 8.82 12.28
C ALA A 40 0.81 9.00 13.74
N GLY A 41 1.72 8.91 14.70
CA GLY A 41 1.46 9.19 16.11
C GLY A 41 1.92 10.60 16.51
N LYS A 42 1.74 10.96 17.79
CA LYS A 42 2.23 12.23 18.35
C LYS A 42 3.77 12.24 18.37
N GLY A 43 4.37 12.84 17.35
CA GLY A 43 5.83 13.04 17.24
C GLY A 43 6.63 11.78 16.85
N VAL A 44 5.98 10.64 16.66
CA VAL A 44 6.62 9.39 16.24
C VAL A 44 5.85 8.77 15.09
N ILE A 45 6.58 8.33 14.07
CA ILE A 45 6.02 7.55 12.98
C ILE A 45 6.29 6.08 13.26
N LYS A 46 5.22 5.29 13.46
CA LYS A 46 5.32 3.84 13.69
C LYS A 46 5.19 3.13 12.35
N ILE A 47 6.31 2.64 11.83
CA ILE A 47 6.34 1.82 10.61
C ILE A 47 5.83 0.42 10.98
N ILE A 48 4.81 -0.05 10.26
CA ILE A 48 4.19 -1.36 10.48
C ILE A 48 4.83 -2.38 9.55
N SER A 49 4.97 -2.03 8.26
CA SER A 49 5.52 -2.93 7.26
C SER A 49 6.17 -2.15 6.12
N ALA A 50 7.15 -2.79 5.48
CA ALA A 50 7.81 -2.28 4.29
C ALA A 50 8.02 -3.43 3.31
N TRP A 51 7.69 -3.22 2.04
CA TRP A 51 7.79 -4.26 1.01
C TRP A 51 8.23 -3.68 -0.32
N ARG A 52 8.72 -4.55 -1.21
CA ARG A 52 9.12 -4.21 -2.57
C ARG A 52 8.21 -4.92 -3.55
N TYR A 53 7.61 -4.17 -4.46
CA TYR A 53 6.82 -4.71 -5.55
C TYR A 53 7.63 -4.72 -6.86
N PRO A 54 7.80 -5.87 -7.54
CA PRO A 54 8.57 -5.97 -8.78
C PRO A 54 7.76 -5.46 -9.98
N GLY A 55 7.64 -4.14 -10.09
CA GLY A 55 6.95 -3.48 -11.19
C GLY A 55 6.36 -2.13 -10.78
N VAL A 56 5.37 -1.67 -11.54
CA VAL A 56 4.62 -0.44 -11.27
C VAL A 56 3.15 -0.79 -11.06
N THR A 57 2.56 -0.31 -9.96
CA THR A 57 1.16 -0.57 -9.62
C THR A 57 0.23 0.48 -10.23
N LYS A 58 -0.99 0.07 -10.61
CA LYS A 58 -2.03 1.01 -11.08
C LYS A 58 -2.61 1.79 -9.89
N PRO A 59 -2.64 3.14 -9.91
CA PRO A 59 -3.26 3.92 -8.85
C PRO A 59 -4.76 3.61 -8.72
N GLY A 60 -5.27 3.54 -7.49
CA GLY A 60 -6.70 3.41 -7.21
C GLY A 60 -7.33 2.04 -7.53
N GLY A 61 -6.51 1.04 -7.91
CA GLY A 61 -6.99 -0.34 -8.04
C GLY A 61 -7.23 -0.92 -6.66
N LYS A 62 -8.49 -1.22 -6.31
CA LYS A 62 -8.78 -2.08 -5.15
C LYS A 62 -8.02 -3.39 -5.34
N VAL A 63 -7.35 -3.85 -4.28
CA VAL A 63 -6.74 -5.18 -4.30
C VAL A 63 -7.86 -6.18 -4.59
N PRO A 64 -7.77 -6.99 -5.66
CA PRO A 64 -8.79 -7.98 -5.96
C PRO A 64 -8.82 -8.98 -4.80
N ILE A 65 -9.94 -9.00 -4.09
CA ILE A 65 -10.19 -9.97 -3.02
C ILE A 65 -10.88 -11.17 -3.68
N PRO A 66 -10.35 -12.39 -3.54
CA PRO A 66 -10.99 -13.60 -4.03
C PRO A 66 -12.44 -13.76 -3.51
N ALA A 67 -13.32 -14.32 -4.35
CA ALA A 67 -14.76 -14.39 -4.05
C ALA A 67 -15.07 -15.26 -2.81
N ASP A 68 -14.29 -16.31 -2.59
CA ASP A 68 -14.35 -17.17 -1.41
C ASP A 68 -14.03 -16.41 -0.12
N ILE A 69 -13.03 -15.51 -0.15
CA ILE A 69 -12.69 -14.66 0.99
C ILE A 69 -13.80 -13.64 1.28
N LEU A 70 -14.38 -13.05 0.24
CA LEU A 70 -15.52 -12.13 0.39
C LEU A 70 -16.74 -12.84 1.01
N LEU A 71 -16.98 -14.09 0.61
CA LEU A 71 -18.04 -14.94 1.15
C LEU A 71 -17.80 -15.25 2.64
N GLU A 72 -16.56 -15.62 3.02
CA GLU A 72 -16.19 -15.86 4.42
C GLU A 72 -16.41 -14.61 5.30
N LEU A 73 -16.08 -13.42 4.77
CA LEU A 73 -16.26 -12.15 5.46
C LEU A 73 -17.73 -11.68 5.52
N GLY A 74 -18.68 -12.42 4.92
CA GLY A 74 -20.10 -12.07 4.92
C GLY A 74 -20.44 -10.85 4.08
N MET A 75 -19.52 -10.41 3.21
CA MET A 75 -19.75 -9.29 2.29
C MET A 75 -20.59 -9.80 1.10
N LYS A 76 -21.91 -9.61 1.17
CA LYS A 76 -22.78 -9.88 0.01
C LYS A 76 -22.42 -8.92 -1.11
N THR A 77 -22.24 -9.46 -2.31
CA THR A 77 -22.14 -8.66 -3.52
C THR A 77 -23.53 -8.07 -3.75
N ASP A 78 -23.67 -6.75 -3.64
CA ASP A 78 -24.92 -6.07 -3.97
C ASP A 78 -25.25 -6.39 -5.44
N GLU A 79 -26.42 -7.00 -5.68
CA GLU A 79 -27.04 -7.15 -7.01
C GLU A 79 -27.47 -5.80 -7.57
#